data_AF-A0A936XX90-F1
#
_entry.id   AF-A0A936XX90-F1
#
_cell.length_a   1.000
_cell.length_b   1.000
_cell.length_c   1.000
_cell.angle_alpha   90.00
_cell.angle_beta   90.00
_cell.angle_gamma   90.00
#
_symmetry.space_group_name_H-M   'P 1'
#
loop_
_entity.id
_entity.type
_entity.pdbx_description
1 polymer ?
#
loop_
_entity_poly.entity_id
_entity_poly.type
_entity_poly.pdbx_seq_one_letter_code
_entity_poly.pdbx_strand_id
1 'polypeptide(L)'
;MKKIVPVLISGIFIWGCAKKMTPAQTETSPPAANTGSVINNTAKPAETNTGTGSAGANTPTGSTGTEGVKTAPPRERSAAETAAIAGQATFNAKCGRCHGLKPAGDYTATRWANILAVMAPRANLTEEERNNVYEYVKANSKK
;
A
#
# COMPACT_ATOMS: atom_id res chain seq x y z
N MET A 1 -28.24 -14.73 -57.07
CA MET A 1 -26.94 -14.24 -57.59
C MET A 1 -25.93 -14.40 -56.44
N LYS A 2 -25.28 -15.57 -56.22
CA LYS A 2 -23.94 -15.95 -56.75
C LYS A 2 -23.06 -14.68 -56.87
N LYS A 3 -21.96 -14.49 -56.12
CA LYS A 3 -20.81 -15.41 -56.03
C LYS A 3 -20.06 -15.31 -54.69
N ILE A 4 -19.77 -16.48 -54.14
CA ILE A 4 -18.68 -16.76 -53.20
C ILE A 4 -17.39 -16.84 -54.02
N VAL A 5 -16.30 -16.21 -53.58
CA VAL A 5 -14.93 -16.59 -53.97
C VAL A 5 -14.02 -16.53 -52.73
N PRO A 6 -13.35 -17.66 -52.39
CA PRO A 6 -12.36 -17.79 -51.33
C PRO A 6 -10.92 -17.88 -51.90
N VAL A 7 -9.91 -17.32 -51.23
CA VAL A 7 -8.47 -17.67 -51.37
C VAL A 7 -7.79 -17.20 -50.05
N LEU A 8 -7.51 -18.02 -49.04
CA LEU A 8 -6.49 -19.07 -48.89
C LEU A 8 -5.04 -18.53 -48.96
N ILE A 9 -4.24 -18.91 -47.96
CA ILE A 9 -2.77 -19.14 -48.00
C ILE A 9 -1.93 -18.25 -47.06
N SER A 10 -1.59 -18.89 -45.94
CA SER A 10 -0.26 -19.01 -45.32
C SER A 10 0.46 -17.80 -44.74
N GLY A 11 0.71 -17.91 -43.44
CA GLY A 11 1.73 -17.14 -42.73
C GLY A 11 1.93 -17.59 -41.29
N ILE A 12 2.11 -18.89 -41.05
CA ILE A 12 2.71 -19.35 -39.78
C ILE A 12 4.17 -18.92 -39.79
N PHE A 13 4.53 -17.97 -38.94
CA PHE A 13 5.90 -17.83 -38.45
C PHE A 13 5.88 -17.84 -36.94
N ILE A 14 5.99 -19.06 -36.42
CA ILE A 14 6.40 -19.35 -35.05
C ILE A 14 7.87 -18.91 -34.96
N TRP A 15 8.08 -17.73 -34.39
CA TRP A 15 9.36 -17.26 -33.88
C TRP A 15 9.23 -17.31 -32.36
N GLY A 16 10.01 -18.03 -31.58
CA GLY A 16 11.21 -18.82 -31.80
C GLY A 16 11.76 -19.16 -30.42
N CYS A 17 12.19 -20.41 -30.26
CA CYS A 17 13.17 -20.92 -29.30
C CYS A 17 12.95 -20.77 -27.78
N ALA A 18 12.59 -21.92 -27.20
CA ALA A 18 12.89 -22.29 -25.82
C ALA A 18 14.39 -22.17 -25.49
N LYS A 19 14.69 -21.74 -24.25
CA LYS A 19 15.90 -22.16 -23.55
C LYS A 19 15.58 -22.56 -22.11
N LYS A 20 15.57 -23.88 -21.95
CA LYS A 20 15.86 -24.64 -20.72
C LYS A 20 16.96 -23.94 -19.91
N MET A 21 16.75 -23.76 -18.61
CA MET A 21 17.78 -23.82 -17.56
C MET A 21 17.12 -23.92 -16.19
N THR A 22 17.04 -25.16 -15.69
CA THR A 22 16.95 -25.50 -14.27
C THR A 22 18.36 -25.48 -13.71
N PRO A 23 18.58 -24.91 -12.52
CA PRO A 23 19.34 -25.63 -11.53
C PRO A 23 18.59 -25.69 -10.20
N ALA A 24 18.40 -26.91 -9.70
CA ALA A 24 18.21 -27.17 -8.30
C ALA A 24 19.56 -27.01 -7.61
N GLN A 25 19.63 -26.21 -6.55
CA GLN A 25 20.54 -26.46 -5.44
C GLN A 25 19.77 -26.21 -4.15
N THR A 26 19.39 -27.33 -3.54
CA THR A 26 19.22 -27.47 -2.11
C THR A 26 20.61 -27.51 -1.51
N GLU A 27 20.99 -26.50 -0.71
CA GLU A 27 21.93 -26.73 0.39
C GLU A 27 21.47 -25.92 1.62
N THR A 28 21.63 -26.60 2.73
CA THR A 28 21.08 -26.37 4.07
C THR A 28 22.00 -25.43 4.86
N SER A 29 21.44 -24.59 5.73
CA SER A 29 22.13 -23.65 6.64
C SER A 29 23.23 -24.28 7.52
N PRO A 30 24.10 -23.46 8.14
CA PRO A 30 23.84 -23.03 9.53
C PRO A 30 24.13 -21.53 9.83
N PRO A 31 23.68 -21.01 11.00
CA PRO A 31 23.52 -19.59 11.28
C PRO A 31 24.82 -18.88 11.68
N ALA A 32 25.02 -17.66 11.17
CA ALA A 32 26.03 -16.75 11.68
C ALA A 32 25.59 -16.20 13.05
N ALA A 33 26.46 -16.45 14.02
CA ALA A 33 26.29 -16.15 15.42
C ALA A 33 26.23 -14.63 15.69
N ASN A 34 25.35 -14.29 16.62
CA ASN A 34 25.32 -13.01 17.32
C ASN A 34 26.53 -12.94 18.26
N THR A 35 27.50 -12.08 17.96
CA THR A 35 28.54 -11.69 18.91
C THR A 35 28.20 -10.33 19.50
N GLY A 36 27.78 -10.35 20.76
CA GLY A 36 27.70 -9.17 21.60
C GLY A 36 29.09 -8.66 21.97
N SER A 37 29.28 -7.35 21.88
CA SER A 37 30.29 -6.54 22.59
C SER A 37 30.10 -5.09 22.15
N VAL A 38 30.20 -4.05 22.96
CA VAL A 38 30.50 -3.88 24.38
C VAL A 38 29.95 -2.48 24.68
N ILE A 39 29.20 -2.38 25.76
CA ILE A 39 28.95 -1.18 26.56
C ILE A 39 30.15 -0.22 26.54
N ASN A 40 29.94 1.04 26.16
CA ASN A 40 30.70 2.11 26.80
C ASN A 40 29.85 3.38 26.95
N ASN A 41 29.17 3.47 28.09
CA ASN A 41 28.67 4.72 28.63
C ASN A 41 29.88 5.44 29.24
N THR A 42 30.34 6.51 28.61
CA THR A 42 31.14 7.53 29.30
C THR A 42 30.25 8.72 29.57
N ALA A 43 29.89 8.89 30.84
CA ALA A 43 29.28 10.08 31.37
C ALA A 43 30.25 11.27 31.29
N LYS A 44 29.73 12.44 30.93
CA LYS A 44 30.26 13.74 31.37
C LYS A 44 29.08 14.70 31.60
N PRO A 45 29.06 15.47 32.70
CA PRO A 45 27.80 15.92 33.31
C PRO A 45 27.30 17.26 32.79
N ALA A 46 25.97 17.39 32.95
CA ALA A 46 25.17 18.55 33.35
C ALA A 46 25.53 19.93 32.79
N GLU A 47 24.60 20.48 31.99
CA GLU A 47 24.08 21.81 32.26
C GLU A 47 22.55 21.83 32.15
N THR A 48 21.95 22.22 33.26
CA THR A 48 20.53 22.47 33.53
C THR A 48 20.01 23.63 32.69
N ASN A 49 18.83 23.48 32.08
CA ASN A 49 17.89 24.58 32.00
C ASN A 49 16.44 24.07 32.07
N THR A 50 15.84 24.41 33.20
CA THR A 50 14.42 24.29 33.56
C THR A 50 13.57 25.21 32.70
N GLY A 51 12.42 24.73 32.23
CA GLY A 51 11.45 25.58 31.54
C GLY A 51 10.16 24.87 31.11
N THR A 52 9.30 24.58 32.08
CA THR A 52 7.84 24.79 32.00
C THR A 52 7.01 23.97 30.98
N GLY A 53 6.35 22.93 31.51
CA GLY A 53 4.92 22.67 31.41
C GLY A 53 4.22 22.66 30.05
N SER A 54 3.73 21.49 29.64
CA SER A 54 2.29 21.21 29.74
C SER A 54 2.00 19.73 29.48
N ALA A 55 1.30 19.14 30.42
CA ALA A 55 0.77 17.79 30.34
C ALA A 55 -0.33 17.72 29.26
N GLY A 56 -0.20 16.73 28.38
CA GLY A 56 -1.26 16.31 27.46
C GLY A 56 -1.32 14.79 27.47
N ALA A 57 -1.69 14.22 28.61
CA ALA A 57 -2.03 12.82 28.74
C ALA A 57 -3.29 12.53 27.92
N ASN A 58 -3.14 11.82 26.80
CA ASN A 58 -4.27 11.16 26.16
C ASN A 58 -4.18 9.67 26.47
N THR A 59 -4.80 9.33 27.60
CA THR A 59 -5.17 7.97 28.01
C THR A 59 -6.03 7.32 26.92
N PRO A 60 -5.85 6.02 26.61
CA PRO A 60 -6.82 5.28 25.83
C PRO A 60 -8.02 4.93 26.73
N THR A 61 -9.05 5.77 26.69
CA THR A 61 -10.36 5.41 27.25
C THR A 61 -11.06 4.46 26.30
N GLY A 62 -11.27 3.23 26.75
CA GLY A 62 -12.16 2.28 26.09
C GLY A 62 -13.58 2.83 26.00
N SER A 63 -14.23 2.57 24.87
CA SER A 63 -15.68 2.63 24.77
C SER A 63 -16.15 1.36 24.08
N THR A 64 -16.42 0.38 24.92
CA THR A 64 -17.40 -0.67 24.64
C THR A 64 -18.76 0.01 24.61
N GLY A 65 -19.28 0.22 23.40
CA GLY A 65 -20.67 0.61 23.15
C GLY A 65 -21.36 -0.53 22.42
N THR A 66 -21.93 -1.46 23.18
CA THR A 66 -23.01 -2.33 22.72
C THR A 66 -24.28 -1.52 22.62
N GLU A 67 -24.62 -1.06 21.42
CA GLU A 67 -25.96 -0.59 21.08
C GLU A 67 -26.44 -1.30 19.81
N GLY A 68 -27.68 -1.79 19.88
CA GLY A 68 -28.20 -2.88 19.05
C GLY A 68 -28.18 -2.62 17.54
N VAL A 69 -27.52 -3.53 16.81
CA VAL A 69 -27.76 -3.71 15.39
C VAL A 69 -29.12 -4.40 15.22
N LYS A 70 -30.15 -3.60 14.96
CA LYS A 70 -31.31 -4.03 14.19
C LYS A 70 -30.77 -4.50 12.84
N THR A 71 -30.73 -5.82 12.64
CA THR A 71 -30.30 -6.47 11.40
C THR A 71 -31.16 -5.97 10.23
N ALA A 72 -30.69 -4.92 9.57
CA ALA A 72 -31.03 -4.64 8.19
C ALA A 72 -30.33 -5.68 7.30
N PRO A 73 -30.93 -6.08 6.17
CA PRO A 73 -30.28 -7.00 5.23
C PRO A 73 -28.93 -6.41 4.77
N PRO A 74 -27.91 -7.25 4.49
CA PRO A 74 -26.63 -6.77 4.01
C PRO A 74 -26.84 -5.93 2.75
N ARG A 75 -26.62 -4.62 2.84
CA ARG A 75 -26.55 -3.76 1.65
C ARG A 75 -25.30 -4.19 0.90
N GLU A 76 -25.46 -4.72 -0.30
CA GLU A 76 -24.32 -5.01 -1.18
C GLU A 76 -23.55 -3.70 -1.41
N ARG A 77 -22.28 -3.67 -0.99
CA ARG A 77 -21.40 -2.53 -1.22
C ARG A 77 -21.06 -2.46 -2.70
N SER A 78 -21.03 -1.24 -3.23
CA SER A 78 -20.54 -1.05 -4.60
C SER A 78 -19.08 -1.51 -4.72
N ALA A 79 -18.67 -1.88 -5.93
CA ALA A 79 -17.27 -2.23 -6.20
C ALA A 79 -16.32 -1.07 -5.83
N ALA A 80 -16.71 0.17 -6.14
CA ALA A 80 -15.93 1.36 -5.79
C ALA A 80 -15.80 1.57 -4.28
N GLU A 81 -16.86 1.31 -3.51
CA GLU A 81 -16.82 1.38 -2.05
C GLU A 81 -15.92 0.28 -1.46
N THR A 82 -16.00 -0.93 -2.00
CA THR A 82 -15.11 -2.04 -1.60
C THR A 82 -13.65 -1.72 -1.90
N ALA A 83 -13.36 -1.16 -3.09
CA ALA A 83 -12.03 -0.69 -3.47
C ALA A 83 -11.53 0.44 -2.56
N ALA A 84 -12.39 1.40 -2.20
CA ALA A 84 -12.03 2.49 -1.30
C ALA A 84 -11.70 1.99 0.12
N ILE A 85 -12.41 0.99 0.63
CA ILE A 85 -12.10 0.37 1.93
C ILE A 85 -10.73 -0.31 1.89
N ALA A 86 -10.44 -1.09 0.85
CA ALA A 86 -9.13 -1.71 0.66
C ALA A 86 -8.03 -0.64 0.48
N GLY A 87 -8.33 0.43 -0.26
CA GLY A 87 -7.44 1.55 -0.51
C GLY A 87 -7.04 2.31 0.74
N GLN A 88 -7.97 2.48 1.69
CA GLN A 88 -7.67 3.12 2.97
C GLN A 88 -6.60 2.35 3.74
N ALA A 89 -6.71 1.02 3.78
CA ALA A 89 -5.73 0.18 4.46
C ALA A 89 -4.33 0.33 3.83
N THR A 90 -4.24 0.24 2.49
CA THR A 90 -2.99 0.44 1.75
C THR A 90 -2.43 1.86 1.94
N PHE A 91 -3.28 2.88 1.90
CA PHE A 91 -2.89 4.28 2.07
C PHE A 91 -2.20 4.52 3.42
N ASN A 92 -2.83 4.06 4.51
CA ASN A 92 -2.31 4.19 5.86
C ASN A 92 -1.03 3.38 6.08
N ALA A 93 -0.94 2.19 5.47
CA ALA A 93 0.21 1.30 5.64
C ALA A 93 1.44 1.69 4.80
N LYS A 94 1.25 2.23 3.59
CA LYS A 94 2.33 2.39 2.60
C LYS A 94 2.68 3.85 2.28
N CYS A 95 1.72 4.77 2.27
CA CYS A 95 1.96 6.14 1.76
C CYS A 95 2.74 7.05 2.72
N GLY A 96 2.83 6.69 4.01
CA GLY A 96 3.60 7.42 5.03
C GLY A 96 5.02 6.89 5.28
N ARG A 97 5.48 5.86 4.55
CA ARG A 97 6.74 5.16 4.86
C ARG A 97 8.00 5.94 4.48
N CYS A 98 7.91 6.80 3.48
CA CYS A 98 9.08 7.52 2.94
C CYS A 98 9.03 9.03 3.21
N HIS A 99 7.86 9.57 3.53
CA HIS A 99 7.62 10.97 3.89
C HIS A 99 6.32 11.07 4.69
N GLY A 100 5.99 12.25 5.20
CA GLY A 100 4.75 12.47 5.94
C GLY A 100 3.49 12.04 5.15
N LEU A 101 2.56 11.39 5.83
CA LEU A 101 1.29 10.97 5.24
C LEU A 101 0.40 12.20 5.02
N LYS A 102 0.11 12.50 3.76
CA LYS A 102 -0.75 13.63 3.38
C LYS A 102 -2.22 13.26 3.61
N PRO A 103 -3.03 14.10 4.27
CA PRO A 103 -4.47 13.87 4.37
C PRO A 103 -5.14 13.79 2.99
N ALA A 104 -6.08 12.86 2.80
CA ALA A 104 -6.78 12.69 1.52
C ALA A 104 -7.51 13.97 1.06
N GLY A 105 -7.99 14.80 2.00
CA GLY A 105 -8.66 16.07 1.72
C GLY A 105 -7.77 17.24 1.30
N ASP A 106 -6.43 17.09 1.32
CA ASP A 106 -5.50 18.17 0.95
C ASP A 106 -5.52 18.48 -0.56
N TYR A 107 -5.88 17.49 -1.37
CA TYR A 107 -5.81 17.56 -2.83
C TYR A 107 -7.11 17.13 -3.50
N THR A 108 -7.34 17.63 -4.72
CA THR A 108 -8.45 17.20 -5.58
C THR A 108 -8.18 15.80 -6.14
N ALA A 109 -9.23 15.10 -6.58
CA ALA A 109 -9.10 13.78 -7.21
C ALA A 109 -8.12 13.78 -8.40
N THR A 110 -8.15 14.79 -9.26
CA THR A 110 -7.23 14.94 -10.40
C THR A 110 -5.79 15.09 -9.94
N ARG A 111 -5.55 15.87 -8.88
CA ARG A 111 -4.20 16.03 -8.33
C ARG A 111 -3.69 14.73 -7.71
N TRP A 112 -4.56 13.99 -7.03
CA TRP A 112 -4.22 12.66 -6.50
C TRP A 112 -3.84 11.65 -7.58
N ALA A 113 -4.49 11.65 -8.74
CA ALA A 113 -4.10 10.77 -9.85
C ALA A 113 -2.64 11.01 -10.28
N ASN A 114 -2.24 12.28 -10.39
CA ASN A 114 -0.86 12.66 -10.73
C ASN A 114 0.14 12.29 -9.61
N ILE A 115 -0.23 12.48 -8.35
CA ILE A 115 0.60 12.06 -7.20
C ILE A 115 0.81 10.55 -7.21
N LEU A 116 -0.26 9.77 -7.40
CA LEU A 116 -0.18 8.31 -7.44
C LEU A 116 0.63 7.80 -8.63
N ALA A 117 0.62 8.48 -9.77
CA ALA A 117 1.46 8.11 -10.91
C ALA A 117 2.96 8.12 -10.55
N VAL A 118 3.39 9.04 -9.68
CA VAL A 118 4.80 9.13 -9.24
C VAL A 118 5.07 8.30 -7.99
N MET A 119 4.13 8.26 -7.04
CA MET A 119 4.33 7.63 -5.73
C MET A 119 4.06 6.12 -5.73
N ALA A 120 3.13 5.62 -6.54
CA ALA A 120 2.82 4.19 -6.60
C ALA A 120 4.06 3.31 -6.90
N PRO A 121 4.91 3.60 -7.91
CA PRO A 121 6.11 2.79 -8.15
C PRO A 121 7.12 2.93 -7.00
N ARG A 122 7.23 4.11 -6.39
CA ARG A 122 8.18 4.36 -5.28
C ARG A 122 7.77 3.67 -3.99
N ALA A 123 6.47 3.56 -3.75
CA ALA A 123 5.88 2.84 -2.62
C ALA A 123 5.69 1.34 -2.91
N ASN A 124 6.13 0.86 -4.08
CA ASN A 124 5.94 -0.50 -4.56
C ASN A 124 4.47 -0.95 -4.42
N LEU A 125 3.55 -0.11 -4.92
CA LEU A 125 2.14 -0.50 -5.04
C LEU A 125 1.96 -1.36 -6.28
N THR A 126 1.18 -2.44 -6.15
CA THR A 126 0.63 -3.14 -7.32
C THR A 126 -0.37 -2.23 -8.05
N GLU A 127 -0.72 -2.57 -9.28
CA GLU A 127 -1.74 -1.84 -10.02
C GLU A 127 -3.09 -1.83 -9.29
N GLU A 128 -3.49 -2.97 -8.72
CA GLU A 128 -4.72 -3.08 -7.92
C GLU A 128 -4.66 -2.21 -6.66
N GLU A 129 -3.56 -2.27 -5.91
CA GLU A 129 -3.35 -1.43 -4.73
C GLU A 129 -3.42 0.06 -5.09
N ARG A 130 -2.77 0.47 -6.19
CA ARG A 130 -2.83 1.85 -6.69
C ARG A 130 -4.27 2.27 -6.99
N ASN A 131 -5.03 1.42 -7.70
CA ASN A 131 -6.41 1.73 -8.06
C ASN A 131 -7.31 1.81 -6.81
N ASN A 132 -7.16 0.90 -5.85
CA ASN A 132 -7.88 0.94 -4.59
C ASN A 132 -7.57 2.22 -3.79
N VAL A 133 -6.28 2.59 -3.69
CA VAL A 133 -5.87 3.85 -3.06
C VAL A 133 -6.46 5.05 -3.79
N TYR A 134 -6.52 5.02 -5.13
CA TYR A 134 -7.15 6.09 -5.91
C TYR A 134 -8.63 6.25 -5.58
N GLU A 135 -9.39 5.14 -5.48
CA GLU A 135 -10.80 5.20 -5.08
C GLU A 135 -10.98 5.78 -3.68
N TYR A 136 -10.10 5.39 -2.74
CA TYR A 136 -10.09 5.96 -1.39
C TYR A 136 -9.83 7.47 -1.39
N VAL A 137 -8.75 7.93 -2.00
CA VAL A 137 -8.40 9.36 -1.98
C VAL A 137 -9.39 10.18 -2.79
N LYS A 138 -9.98 9.64 -3.86
CA LYS A 138 -11.03 10.30 -4.64
C LYS A 138 -12.30 10.52 -3.80
N ALA A 139 -12.76 9.50 -3.08
CA ALA A 139 -13.93 9.60 -2.21
C ALA A 139 -13.76 10.65 -1.10
N ASN A 140 -12.51 10.85 -0.64
CA ASN A 140 -12.16 11.76 0.45
C ASN A 140 -11.45 13.05 -0.01
N SER A 141 -11.42 13.30 -1.33
CA SER A 141 -10.67 14.41 -1.92
C SER A 141 -11.36 15.75 -1.67
N LYS A 142 -10.57 16.82 -1.80
CA LYS A 142 -11.10 18.18 -1.86
C LYS A 142 -12.12 18.29 -3.00
N LYS A 143 -13.31 18.78 -2.68
CA LYS A 143 -14.40 19.05 -3.63
C LYS A 143 -14.06 20.23 -4.53
#